data_AF-A0A521KNK0-F1
#
_entry.id   AF-A0A521KNK0-F1
#
_cell.length_a   1.000
_cell.length_b   1.000
_cell.length_c   1.000
_cell.angle_alpha   90.00
_cell.angle_beta   90.00
_cell.angle_gamma   90.00
#
_symmetry.space_group_name_H-M   'P 1'
#
loop_
_entity.id
_entity.type
_entity.pdbx_description
1 polymer ?
#
loop_
_entity_poly.entity_id
_entity_poly.type
_entity_poly.pdbx_seq_one_letter_code
_entity_poly.pdbx_strand_id
1 'polypeptide(L)'
;MFQLKNLSSRWLLAPLALVPLAVSCDNSDDDSSDGLKDSAAASTFDGEIARAWMNQMYALVKSNGTAPPQASRIYGYCGVTIYEASVRGMAGHNSLEGQLNGLVDLSEPTNKKHHWPSVVNRAMAVVATSFYAGNAAAIDALEDGFDATYDGTVAADIRARSIQYGEDLANEILVWAAADGFAGLAACNAAYVPPGNPGD
;
A
#
# COMPACT_ATOMS: atom_id res chain seq x y z
N MET A 1 -74.51 53.56 -29.82
CA MET A 1 -74.91 54.04 -28.49
C MET A 1 -75.56 52.88 -27.75
N PHE A 2 -74.86 52.38 -26.73
CA PHE A 2 -75.20 51.41 -25.69
C PHE A 2 -76.50 50.58 -25.80
N GLN A 3 -76.35 49.25 -25.80
CA GLN A 3 -77.25 48.34 -25.09
C GLN A 3 -76.48 47.18 -24.44
N LEU A 4 -76.72 46.97 -23.15
CA LEU A 4 -76.28 45.83 -22.32
C LEU A 4 -77.12 44.59 -22.62
N LYS A 5 -76.53 43.39 -22.52
CA LYS A 5 -77.24 42.14 -22.17
C LYS A 5 -76.29 41.09 -21.55
N ASN A 6 -76.74 40.59 -20.40
CA ASN A 6 -76.22 39.49 -19.56
C ASN A 6 -75.92 38.18 -20.31
N LEU A 7 -74.96 37.38 -19.79
CA LEU A 7 -74.93 35.89 -19.74
C LEU A 7 -73.71 35.48 -18.88
N SER A 8 -73.89 35.09 -17.61
CA SER A 8 -74.17 33.74 -17.07
C SER A 8 -72.93 32.90 -16.72
N SER A 9 -72.82 32.65 -15.42
CA SER A 9 -72.00 31.69 -14.66
C SER A 9 -71.79 30.29 -15.28
N ARG A 10 -70.63 29.67 -14.98
CA ARG A 10 -70.44 28.31 -14.40
C ARG A 10 -69.21 27.58 -14.97
N TRP A 11 -68.10 27.44 -14.22
CA TRP A 11 -67.13 26.33 -14.33
C TRP A 11 -66.44 26.15 -12.96
N LEU A 12 -66.92 25.21 -12.13
CA LEU A 12 -66.35 23.88 -11.87
C LEU A 12 -65.20 23.87 -10.86
N LEU A 13 -65.54 23.47 -9.63
CA LEU A 13 -64.64 23.13 -8.52
C LEU A 13 -63.81 21.89 -8.89
N ALA A 14 -62.48 21.99 -8.81
CA ALA A 14 -61.55 20.86 -8.85
C ALA A 14 -61.14 20.47 -7.42
N PRO A 15 -61.12 19.18 -7.05
CA PRO A 15 -60.72 18.75 -5.72
C PRO A 15 -59.19 18.76 -5.57
N LEU A 16 -58.72 19.43 -4.51
CA LEU A 16 -57.32 19.48 -4.09
C LEU A 16 -56.94 18.12 -3.47
N ALA A 17 -56.17 17.32 -4.20
CA ALA A 17 -55.61 16.07 -3.71
C ALA A 17 -54.44 16.36 -2.76
N LEU A 18 -54.58 15.94 -1.51
CA LEU A 18 -53.58 16.02 -0.45
C LEU A 18 -52.50 14.92 -0.70
N VAL A 19 -51.31 15.34 -1.10
CA VAL A 19 -50.14 14.46 -1.28
C VAL A 19 -49.47 14.25 0.08
N PRO A 20 -49.30 13.01 0.58
CA PRO A 20 -48.54 12.76 1.79
C PRO A 20 -47.04 12.92 1.51
N LEU A 21 -46.40 13.82 2.26
CA LEU A 21 -44.95 13.93 2.33
C LEU A 21 -44.38 12.62 2.88
N ALA A 22 -43.69 11.87 2.04
CA ALA A 22 -42.81 10.79 2.48
C ALA A 22 -41.67 11.43 3.29
N VAL A 23 -41.59 11.05 4.57
CA VAL A 23 -40.42 11.32 5.41
C VAL A 23 -39.26 10.54 4.77
N SER A 24 -38.37 11.28 4.11
CA SER A 24 -37.06 10.76 3.74
C SER A 24 -36.33 10.48 5.03
N CYS A 25 -35.98 9.22 5.28
CA CYS A 25 -34.98 8.90 6.28
C CYS A 25 -33.68 9.57 5.82
N ASP A 26 -33.32 10.63 6.54
CA ASP A 26 -31.96 11.15 6.52
C ASP A 26 -31.09 10.00 7.02
N ASN A 27 -30.30 9.40 6.13
CA ASN A 27 -29.18 8.59 6.56
C ASN A 27 -28.24 9.58 7.23
N SER A 28 -28.37 9.72 8.54
CA SER A 28 -27.29 10.24 9.36
C SER A 28 -26.09 9.34 9.07
N ASP A 29 -25.17 9.85 8.26
CA ASP A 29 -23.81 9.33 8.17
C ASP A 29 -23.27 9.32 9.60
N ASP A 30 -23.29 8.14 10.21
CA ASP A 30 -22.69 7.89 11.50
C ASP A 30 -21.19 8.09 11.28
N ASP A 31 -20.70 9.28 11.63
CA ASP A 31 -19.32 9.74 11.54
C ASP A 31 -18.48 8.92 12.54
N SER A 32 -18.37 7.63 12.22
CA SER A 32 -17.56 6.66 12.94
C SER A 32 -16.14 7.05 12.67
N SER A 33 -15.48 7.53 13.72
CA SER A 33 -14.12 8.02 13.74
C SER A 33 -13.09 6.90 13.45
N ASP A 34 -13.14 6.25 12.29
CA ASP A 34 -12.17 5.27 11.78
C ASP A 34 -10.89 6.00 11.38
N GLY A 35 -10.08 6.37 12.37
CA GLY A 35 -8.77 6.97 12.16
C GLY A 35 -7.67 5.92 12.06
N LEU A 36 -6.44 6.37 11.75
CA LEU A 36 -5.26 5.50 11.74
C LEU A 36 -5.06 4.75 13.07
N LYS A 37 -5.42 5.41 14.18
CA LYS A 37 -5.36 4.90 15.55
C LYS A 37 -6.23 3.67 15.82
N ASP A 38 -7.22 3.40 14.98
CA ASP A 38 -8.13 2.26 15.14
C ASP A 38 -7.61 1.00 14.42
N SER A 39 -6.46 1.13 13.75
CA SER A 39 -5.67 -0.01 13.28
C SER A 39 -5.15 -0.80 14.48
N ALA A 40 -5.21 -2.13 14.38
CA ALA A 40 -4.57 -2.98 15.40
C ALA A 40 -3.06 -2.67 15.44
N ALA A 41 -2.47 -2.66 16.63
CA ALA A 41 -1.03 -2.45 16.75
C ALA A 41 -0.27 -3.55 16.01
N ALA A 42 0.85 -3.21 15.35
CA ALA A 42 1.67 -4.19 14.63
C ALA A 42 2.10 -5.37 15.52
N SER A 43 2.29 -5.12 16.82
CA SER A 43 2.64 -6.14 17.82
C SER A 43 1.55 -7.18 18.09
N THR A 44 0.32 -7.01 17.59
CA THR A 44 -0.74 -8.02 17.72
C THR A 44 -0.66 -9.09 16.63
N PHE A 45 0.14 -8.89 15.59
CA PHE A 45 0.35 -9.83 14.50
C PHE A 45 1.65 -10.63 14.73
N ASP A 46 1.68 -11.89 14.29
CA ASP A 46 2.93 -12.69 14.29
C ASP A 46 3.89 -12.15 13.21
N GLY A 47 5.20 -12.23 13.49
CA GLY A 47 6.26 -11.92 12.52
C GLY A 47 6.44 -12.94 11.39
N GLU A 48 5.51 -13.89 11.21
CA GLU A 48 5.52 -14.91 10.16
C GLU A 48 5.65 -14.29 8.78
N ILE A 49 4.89 -13.24 8.48
CA ILE A 49 4.93 -12.59 7.17
C ILE A 49 6.33 -12.05 6.83
N ALA A 50 6.98 -11.37 7.79
CA ALA A 50 8.34 -10.87 7.61
C ALA A 50 9.34 -12.02 7.41
N ARG A 51 9.22 -13.09 8.21
CA ARG A 51 10.08 -14.28 8.08
C ARG A 51 9.88 -14.99 6.75
N ALA A 52 8.64 -15.16 6.30
CA ALA A 52 8.30 -15.82 5.05
C ALA A 52 8.86 -15.05 3.84
N TRP A 53 8.67 -13.73 3.80
CA TRP A 53 9.24 -12.87 2.76
C TRP A 53 10.78 -12.90 2.76
N MET A 54 11.43 -12.80 3.92
CA MET A 54 12.90 -12.90 3.99
C MET A 54 13.42 -14.28 3.56
N ASN A 55 12.72 -15.36 3.90
CA ASN A 55 13.06 -16.71 3.44
C ASN A 55 12.89 -16.86 1.92
N GLN A 56 11.84 -16.27 1.34
CA GLN A 56 11.63 -16.23 -0.11
C GLN A 56 12.77 -15.47 -0.79
N MET A 57 13.13 -14.28 -0.29
CA MET A 57 14.26 -13.51 -0.82
C MET A 57 15.59 -14.28 -0.68
N TYR A 58 15.78 -15.03 0.41
CA TYR A 58 16.93 -15.92 0.56
C TYR A 58 16.97 -17.03 -0.50
N ALA A 59 15.82 -17.67 -0.76
CA ALA A 59 15.71 -18.69 -1.80
C ALA A 59 16.01 -18.11 -3.19
N LEU A 60 15.53 -16.90 -3.49
CA LEU A 60 15.77 -16.19 -4.75
C LEU A 60 17.23 -15.79 -4.93
N VAL A 61 17.87 -15.22 -3.91
CA VAL A 61 19.32 -14.93 -3.90
C VAL A 61 20.13 -16.17 -4.22
N LYS A 62 19.79 -17.29 -3.55
CA LYS A 62 20.50 -18.56 -3.74
C LYS A 62 20.30 -19.14 -5.14
N SER A 63 19.06 -19.18 -5.64
CA SER A 63 18.75 -19.79 -6.93
C SER A 63 19.28 -18.99 -8.12
N ASN A 64 19.34 -17.66 -7.99
CA ASN A 64 19.88 -16.76 -9.01
C ASN A 64 21.41 -16.59 -8.92
N GLY A 65 22.08 -17.21 -7.94
CA GLY A 65 23.53 -17.06 -7.78
C GLY A 65 23.97 -15.62 -7.54
N THR A 66 23.15 -14.82 -6.86
CA THR A 66 23.43 -13.40 -6.60
C THR A 66 24.70 -13.25 -5.77
N ALA A 67 25.63 -12.42 -6.23
CA ALA A 67 26.91 -12.22 -5.56
C ALA A 67 26.73 -11.63 -4.14
N PRO A 68 27.60 -11.96 -3.16
CA PRO A 68 27.39 -11.56 -1.76
C PRO A 68 27.15 -10.06 -1.53
N PRO A 69 27.89 -9.11 -2.16
CA PRO A 69 27.63 -7.67 -1.97
C PRO A 69 26.27 -7.22 -2.53
N GLN A 70 25.84 -7.81 -3.66
CA GLN A 70 24.53 -7.52 -4.24
C GLN A 70 23.41 -8.13 -3.37
N ALA A 71 23.63 -9.32 -2.81
CA ALA A 71 22.68 -9.94 -1.88
C ALA A 71 22.50 -9.11 -0.61
N SER A 72 23.58 -8.57 -0.02
CA SER A 72 23.46 -7.68 1.14
C SER A 72 22.68 -6.41 0.82
N ARG A 73 22.85 -5.85 -0.39
CA ARG A 73 22.07 -4.69 -0.86
C ARG A 73 20.57 -5.03 -0.91
N ILE A 74 20.22 -6.16 -1.52
CA ILE A 74 18.82 -6.61 -1.63
C ILE A 74 18.20 -6.79 -0.25
N TYR A 75 18.86 -7.50 0.67
CA TYR A 75 18.34 -7.69 2.03
C TYR A 75 18.19 -6.39 2.81
N GLY A 76 19.09 -5.42 2.59
CA GLY A 76 18.97 -4.08 3.16
C GLY A 76 17.66 -3.41 2.79
N TYR A 77 17.35 -3.35 1.49
CA TYR A 77 16.07 -2.78 1.02
C TYR A 77 14.87 -3.57 1.51
N CYS A 78 14.91 -4.92 1.49
CA CYS A 78 13.82 -5.73 2.05
C CYS A 78 13.56 -5.43 3.54
N GLY A 79 14.61 -5.26 4.34
CA GLY A 79 14.49 -4.92 5.75
C GLY A 79 13.85 -3.54 5.97
N VAL A 80 14.26 -2.54 5.18
CA VAL A 80 13.67 -1.20 5.21
C VAL A 80 12.19 -1.26 4.79
N THR A 81 11.86 -1.97 3.71
CA THR A 81 10.48 -2.14 3.25
C THR A 81 9.58 -2.74 4.33
N ILE A 82 10.00 -3.83 4.98
CA ILE A 82 9.22 -4.47 6.04
C ILE A 82 9.02 -3.51 7.23
N TYR A 83 10.07 -2.77 7.60
CA TYR A 83 10.00 -1.81 8.70
C TYR A 83 9.04 -0.65 8.40
N GLU A 84 9.24 0.05 7.29
CA GLU A 84 8.40 1.20 6.91
C GLU A 84 6.93 0.81 6.68
N ALA A 85 6.69 -0.38 6.12
CA ALA A 85 5.34 -0.89 5.91
C ALA A 85 4.56 -1.16 7.22
N SER A 86 5.25 -1.28 8.36
CA SER A 86 4.65 -1.62 9.65
C SER A 86 4.83 -0.55 10.73
N VAL A 87 5.75 0.41 10.57
CA VAL A 87 6.15 1.37 11.61
C VAL A 87 5.01 2.24 12.12
N ARG A 88 4.04 2.56 11.26
CA ARG A 88 2.84 3.33 11.65
C ARG A 88 1.91 2.55 12.58
N GLY A 89 2.05 1.22 12.64
CA GLY A 89 1.43 0.35 13.63
C GLY A 89 2.29 0.06 14.86
N MET A 90 3.55 0.50 14.90
CA MET A 90 4.51 0.21 15.97
C MET A 90 4.63 1.40 16.94
N ALA A 91 3.82 1.39 18.00
CA ALA A 91 3.88 2.44 19.02
C ALA A 91 5.32 2.67 19.55
N GLY A 92 5.74 3.93 19.61
CA GLY A 92 7.08 4.32 20.07
C GLY A 92 8.21 4.14 19.07
N HIS A 93 7.92 3.74 17.83
CA HIS A 93 8.90 3.62 16.75
C HIS A 93 8.70 4.75 15.73
N ASN A 94 9.79 5.13 15.05
CA ASN A 94 9.80 6.23 14.08
C ASN A 94 10.29 5.71 12.74
N SER A 95 9.73 6.24 11.65
CA SER A 95 10.24 5.97 10.30
C SER A 95 11.75 6.24 10.21
N LEU A 96 12.43 5.43 9.40
CA LEU A 96 13.84 5.58 9.01
C LEU A 96 14.04 6.71 7.98
N GLU A 97 12.95 7.31 7.49
CA GLU A 97 12.99 8.52 6.69
C GLU A 97 13.82 9.61 7.39
N GLY A 98 14.75 10.23 6.66
CA GLY A 98 15.68 11.22 7.19
C GLY A 98 16.79 10.65 8.09
N GLN A 99 16.76 9.36 8.43
CA GLN A 99 17.82 8.68 9.18
C GLN A 99 18.79 7.94 8.26
N LEU A 100 18.27 7.36 7.17
CA LEU A 100 19.08 6.72 6.13
C LEU A 100 19.44 7.71 5.02
N ASN A 101 20.66 7.57 4.49
CA ASN A 101 21.16 8.46 3.44
C ASN A 101 20.24 8.45 2.22
N GLY A 102 19.64 9.60 1.92
CA GLY A 102 18.79 9.79 0.75
C GLY A 102 17.38 9.19 0.84
N LEU A 103 17.00 8.59 1.98
CA LEU A 103 15.63 8.12 2.19
C LEU A 103 14.78 9.28 2.69
N VAL A 104 13.97 9.83 1.79
CA VAL A 104 13.12 11.01 1.99
C VAL A 104 11.83 10.87 1.20
N ASP A 105 10.83 11.67 1.55
CA ASP A 105 9.56 11.82 0.84
C ASP A 105 8.78 10.50 0.75
N LEU A 106 8.73 9.75 1.86
CA LEU A 106 7.89 8.55 1.95
C LEU A 106 6.42 8.92 2.16
N SER A 107 5.54 8.22 1.44
CA SER A 107 4.10 8.36 1.60
C SER A 107 3.66 7.98 3.01
N GLU A 108 2.70 8.74 3.53
CA GLU A 108 2.03 8.42 4.78
C GLU A 108 0.73 7.66 4.49
N PRO A 109 0.35 6.68 5.33
CA PRO A 109 -0.94 6.03 5.18
C PRO A 109 -2.05 7.05 5.42
N THR A 110 -3.12 6.94 4.63
CA THR A 110 -4.34 7.72 4.89
C THR A 110 -4.79 7.57 6.35
N ASN A 111 -5.38 8.62 6.93
CA ASN A 111 -5.87 8.61 8.31
C ASN A 111 -7.17 7.80 8.46
N LYS A 112 -7.07 6.50 8.17
CA LYS A 112 -8.10 5.49 8.25
C LYS A 112 -7.51 4.20 8.80
N LYS A 113 -8.36 3.27 9.20
CA LYS A 113 -7.92 1.95 9.63
C LYS A 113 -7.18 1.20 8.51
N HIS A 114 -6.06 0.58 8.86
CA HIS A 114 -5.24 -0.26 8.00
C HIS A 114 -5.00 -1.63 8.61
N HIS A 115 -4.59 -2.57 7.76
CA HIS A 115 -4.15 -3.91 8.11
C HIS A 115 -2.67 -4.07 7.73
N TRP A 116 -1.79 -3.88 8.71
CA TRP A 116 -0.32 -3.86 8.50
C TRP A 116 0.24 -5.09 7.78
N PRO A 117 -0.23 -6.33 8.03
CA PRO A 117 0.23 -7.47 7.25
C PRO A 117 -0.07 -7.36 5.76
N SER A 118 -1.23 -6.80 5.37
CA SER A 118 -1.52 -6.56 3.94
C SER A 118 -0.61 -5.50 3.33
N VAL A 119 -0.23 -4.46 4.10
CA VAL A 119 0.76 -3.46 3.67
C VAL A 119 2.11 -4.12 3.41
N VAL A 120 2.62 -4.89 4.38
CA VAL A 120 3.89 -5.61 4.26
C VAL A 120 3.88 -6.60 3.10
N ASN A 121 2.78 -7.35 2.94
CA ASN A 121 2.64 -8.35 1.87
C ASN A 121 2.82 -7.72 0.50
N ARG A 122 2.03 -6.67 0.23
CA ARG A 122 2.07 -5.97 -1.04
C ARG A 122 3.41 -5.30 -1.28
N ALA A 123 3.93 -4.61 -0.26
CA ALA A 123 5.18 -3.89 -0.38
C ALA A 123 6.36 -4.83 -0.72
N MET A 124 6.42 -6.00 -0.07
CA MET A 124 7.44 -7.00 -0.35
C MET A 124 7.27 -7.66 -1.71
N ALA A 125 6.04 -7.91 -2.18
CA ALA A 125 5.80 -8.47 -3.51
C ALA A 125 6.31 -7.53 -4.63
N VAL A 126 6.05 -6.23 -4.49
CA VAL A 126 6.54 -5.20 -5.43
C VAL A 126 8.08 -5.14 -5.43
N VAL A 127 8.70 -5.07 -4.25
CA VAL A 127 10.17 -5.01 -4.11
C VAL A 127 10.83 -6.30 -4.62
N ALA A 128 10.29 -7.46 -4.26
CA ALA A 128 10.80 -8.76 -4.71
C ALA A 128 10.73 -8.89 -6.24
N THR A 129 9.62 -8.48 -6.84
CA THR A 129 9.44 -8.51 -8.31
C THR A 129 10.43 -7.59 -9.01
N SER A 130 10.71 -6.42 -8.44
CA SER A 130 11.72 -5.51 -8.98
C SER A 130 13.13 -6.12 -8.99
N PHE A 131 13.53 -6.77 -7.89
CA PHE A 131 14.85 -7.41 -7.82
C PHE A 131 14.97 -8.74 -8.58
N TYR A 132 13.86 -9.47 -8.74
CA TYR A 132 13.83 -10.81 -9.33
C TYR A 132 12.67 -10.99 -10.32
N ALA A 133 12.61 -10.15 -11.34
CA ALA A 133 11.53 -10.16 -12.35
C ALA A 133 11.33 -11.52 -13.06
N GLY A 134 12.36 -12.37 -13.13
CA GLY A 134 12.29 -13.72 -13.68
C GLY A 134 11.64 -14.77 -12.76
N ASN A 135 11.26 -14.39 -11.53
CA ASN A 135 10.74 -15.29 -10.50
C ASN A 135 9.31 -14.95 -10.05
N ALA A 136 8.54 -14.23 -10.88
CA ALA A 136 7.17 -13.79 -10.57
C ALA A 136 6.31 -14.91 -9.96
N ALA A 137 6.26 -16.09 -10.58
CA ALA A 137 5.44 -17.21 -10.07
C ALA A 137 5.72 -17.59 -8.59
N ALA A 138 6.96 -17.50 -8.11
CA ALA A 138 7.28 -17.80 -6.73
C ALA A 138 6.97 -16.64 -5.77
N ILE A 139 7.01 -15.41 -6.28
CA ILE A 139 6.67 -14.18 -5.55
C ILE A 139 5.15 -14.07 -5.43
N ASP A 140 4.44 -14.18 -6.55
CA ASP A 140 2.98 -14.16 -6.63
C ASP A 140 2.37 -15.26 -5.75
N ALA A 141 2.93 -16.48 -5.78
CA ALA A 141 2.44 -17.56 -4.93
C ALA A 141 2.54 -17.27 -3.42
N LEU A 142 3.55 -16.50 -2.99
CA LEU A 142 3.68 -16.10 -1.59
C LEU A 142 2.72 -14.96 -1.25
N GLU A 143 2.61 -13.95 -2.13
CA GLU A 143 1.67 -12.84 -1.98
C GLU A 143 0.22 -13.37 -1.90
N ASP A 144 -0.18 -14.19 -2.88
CA ASP A 144 -1.48 -14.84 -2.97
C ASP A 144 -1.78 -15.72 -1.75
N GLY A 145 -0.76 -16.43 -1.24
CA GLY A 145 -0.87 -17.27 -0.06
C GLY A 145 -1.31 -16.49 1.18
N PHE A 146 -0.68 -15.35 1.46
CA PHE A 146 -1.09 -14.47 2.55
C PHE A 146 -2.42 -13.77 2.27
N ASP A 147 -2.63 -13.33 1.04
CA ASP A 147 -3.86 -12.67 0.62
C ASP A 147 -5.09 -13.55 0.84
N ALA A 148 -4.99 -14.84 0.56
CA ALA A 148 -6.03 -15.83 0.83
C ALA A 148 -6.34 -15.97 2.33
N THR A 149 -5.38 -15.75 3.24
CA THR A 149 -5.65 -15.78 4.70
C THR A 149 -6.41 -14.55 5.20
N TYR A 150 -6.34 -13.45 4.46
CA TYR A 150 -6.97 -12.18 4.82
C TYR A 150 -8.36 -12.02 4.19
N ASP A 151 -8.67 -12.82 3.17
CA ASP A 151 -9.98 -12.80 2.52
C ASP A 151 -11.08 -13.25 3.50
N GLY A 152 -12.18 -12.49 3.53
CA GLY A 152 -13.29 -12.69 4.47
C GLY A 152 -12.98 -12.43 5.95
N THR A 153 -11.72 -12.21 6.35
CA THR A 153 -11.32 -11.89 7.74
C THR A 153 -11.00 -10.42 7.95
N VAL A 154 -10.56 -9.73 6.89
CA VAL A 154 -10.32 -8.28 6.86
C VAL A 154 -11.36 -7.62 5.96
N ALA A 155 -11.95 -6.50 6.40
CA ALA A 155 -12.90 -5.76 5.57
C ALA A 155 -12.26 -5.33 4.25
N ALA A 156 -12.98 -5.50 3.15
CA ALA A 156 -12.43 -5.34 1.79
C ALA A 156 -11.86 -3.93 1.54
N ASP A 157 -12.48 -2.89 2.09
CA ASP A 157 -12.04 -1.51 1.94
C ASP A 157 -10.75 -1.22 2.75
N ILE A 158 -10.62 -1.78 3.97
CA ILE A 158 -9.40 -1.73 4.78
C ILE A 158 -8.27 -2.43 4.03
N ARG A 159 -8.53 -3.63 3.51
CA ARG A 159 -7.55 -4.42 2.77
C ARG A 159 -7.08 -3.71 1.51
N ALA A 160 -8.00 -3.20 0.68
CA ALA A 160 -7.67 -2.47 -0.54
C ALA A 160 -6.79 -1.23 -0.26
N ARG A 161 -7.11 -0.47 0.78
CA ARG A 161 -6.34 0.72 1.18
C ARG A 161 -4.95 0.37 1.71
N SER A 162 -4.84 -0.73 2.43
CA SER A 162 -3.58 -1.24 2.96
C SER A 162 -2.67 -1.72 1.84
N ILE A 163 -3.22 -2.41 0.84
CA ILE A 163 -2.51 -2.82 -0.37
C ILE A 163 -2.02 -1.60 -1.13
N GLN A 164 -2.89 -0.60 -1.37
CA GLN A 164 -2.48 0.63 -2.05
C GLN A 164 -1.32 1.32 -1.34
N TYR A 165 -1.41 1.49 -0.01
CA TYR A 165 -0.33 2.09 0.77
C TYR A 165 0.98 1.29 0.67
N GLY A 166 0.91 -0.04 0.73
CA GLY A 166 2.08 -0.91 0.58
C GLY A 166 2.72 -0.80 -0.81
N GLU A 167 1.91 -0.66 -1.85
CA GLU A 167 2.40 -0.45 -3.22
C GLU A 167 3.07 0.91 -3.40
N ASP A 168 2.45 1.99 -2.92
CA ASP A 168 3.01 3.35 -2.99
C ASP A 168 4.37 3.40 -2.28
N LEU A 169 4.43 2.90 -1.05
CA LEU A 169 5.65 2.85 -0.25
C LEU A 169 6.75 2.02 -0.92
N ALA A 170 6.42 0.86 -1.48
CA ALA A 170 7.39 0.02 -2.17
C ALA A 170 7.96 0.70 -3.42
N ASN A 171 7.11 1.40 -4.19
CA ASN A 171 7.57 2.14 -5.36
C ASN A 171 8.55 3.27 -4.96
N GLU A 172 8.29 3.99 -3.87
CA GLU A 172 9.18 5.02 -3.34
C GLU A 172 10.52 4.44 -2.85
N ILE A 173 10.48 3.30 -2.15
CA ILE A 173 11.69 2.58 -1.75
C ILE A 173 12.49 2.12 -2.96
N LEU A 174 11.84 1.68 -4.04
CA LEU A 174 12.52 1.30 -5.29
C LEU A 174 13.13 2.50 -6.02
N VAL A 175 12.48 3.67 -5.95
CA VAL A 175 13.06 4.94 -6.44
C VAL A 175 14.31 5.29 -5.64
N TRP A 176 14.24 5.22 -4.31
CA TRP A 176 15.40 5.42 -3.44
C TRP A 176 16.52 4.40 -3.77
N ALA A 177 16.17 3.13 -3.94
CA ALA A 177 17.11 2.08 -4.28
C ALA A 177 17.79 2.32 -5.63
N ALA A 178 17.09 2.83 -6.63
CA ALA A 178 17.66 3.13 -7.95
C ALA A 178 18.69 4.27 -7.90
N ALA A 179 18.62 5.14 -6.89
CA ALA A 179 19.50 6.29 -6.72
C ALA A 179 20.80 5.99 -5.94
N ASP A 180 21.02 4.75 -5.49
CA ASP A 180 22.15 4.39 -4.62
C ASP A 180 23.50 4.19 -5.33
N GLY A 181 23.55 4.46 -6.64
CA GLY A 181 24.74 4.34 -7.47
C GLY A 181 25.04 2.92 -7.96
N PHE A 182 24.26 1.89 -7.58
CA PHE A 182 24.48 0.51 -8.03
C PHE A 182 24.45 0.38 -9.55
N ALA A 183 23.52 1.05 -10.23
CA ALA A 183 23.42 1.03 -11.69
C ALA A 183 24.69 1.59 -12.38
N GLY A 184 25.39 2.53 -11.72
CA GLY A 184 26.63 3.11 -12.22
C GLY A 184 27.82 2.13 -12.23
N LEU A 185 27.77 1.04 -11.46
CA LEU A 185 28.83 0.03 -11.44
C LEU A 185 29.02 -0.66 -12.79
N ALA A 186 28.00 -0.70 -13.65
CA ALA A 186 28.13 -1.21 -15.01
C ALA A 186 29.17 -0.43 -15.84
N ALA A 187 29.35 0.86 -15.57
CA ALA A 187 30.40 1.67 -16.21
C ALA A 187 31.80 1.35 -15.67
N CYS A 188 31.90 0.75 -14.48
CA CYS A 188 33.13 0.33 -13.82
C CYS A 188 33.47 -1.16 -14.06
N ASN A 189 32.88 -1.81 -15.08
CA ASN A 189 33.00 -3.25 -15.35
C ASN A 189 34.40 -3.70 -15.85
N ALA A 190 35.44 -2.92 -15.61
CA ALA A 190 36.80 -3.40 -15.78
C ALA A 190 37.06 -4.50 -14.76
N ALA A 191 37.49 -5.68 -15.22
CA ALA A 191 37.93 -6.73 -14.33
C ALA A 191 39.03 -6.20 -13.40
N TYR A 192 38.99 -6.61 -12.13
CA TYR A 192 40.07 -6.30 -11.20
C TYR A 192 41.41 -6.72 -11.82
N VAL A 193 42.33 -5.77 -11.94
CA VAL A 193 43.69 -6.02 -12.40
C VAL A 193 44.53 -6.22 -11.15
N PRO A 194 44.98 -7.45 -10.84
CA PRO A 194 45.85 -7.67 -9.71
C PRO A 194 47.15 -6.88 -9.89
N PRO A 195 47.69 -6.26 -8.82
CA PRO A 195 49.00 -5.63 -8.87
C PRO A 195 50.07 -6.66 -9.25
N GLY A 196 51.08 -6.21 -10.00
CA GLY A 196 52.15 -7.09 -10.47
C GLY A 196 53.04 -7.65 -9.36
N ASN A 197 52.99 -7.03 -8.18
CA ASN A 197 53.68 -7.50 -6.98
C ASN A 197 52.69 -8.27 -6.09
N PRO A 198 53.08 -9.43 -5.53
CA PRO A 198 52.26 -10.10 -4.54
C PRO A 198 52.14 -9.26 -3.26
N GLY A 199 50.97 -8.66 -3.02
CA GLY A 199 50.58 -8.11 -1.71
C GLY A 199 50.62 -6.59 -1.51
N ASP A 200 50.78 -5.78 -2.56
CA ASP A 200 50.76 -4.31 -2.48
C ASP A 200 49.38 -3.70 -2.83
#